data_AF-G7YG92-F1
#
_entry.id   AF-G7YG92-F1
#
_cell.length_a   1.000
_cell.length_b   1.000
_cell.length_c   1.000
_cell.angle_alpha   90.00
_cell.angle_beta   90.00
_cell.angle_gamma   90.00
#
_symmetry.space_group_name_H-M   'P 1'
#
loop_
_entity.id
_entity.type
_entity.pdbx_description
1 polymer ?
#
loop_
_entity_poly.entity_id
_entity_poly.type
_entity_poly.pdbx_seq_one_letter_code
_entity_poly.pdbx_strand_id
1 'polypeptide(L)'
;MCDNLADYLTADDASSLRQVLTDETAIASVNLHSLAYQAISIGSYQCLDAIVNHDTCESSSIDHHMIDLLLVDAYTPFTTEGSHLPLLHHAIRLGDLHACKLLLENGFHPLVCSGACQTSMQDKSVGLDAIREDCEDAVHYALHYACASNRRNTIAVLLQTTFCESVTFVC
;
A
#
# COMPACT_ATOMS: atom_id res chain seq x y z
N MET A 1 24.90 -4.25 -13.62
CA MET A 1 23.95 -5.25 -14.13
C MET A 1 22.59 -4.76 -13.72
N CYS A 2 21.72 -4.41 -14.66
CA CYS A 2 20.34 -4.07 -14.33
C CYS A 2 19.60 -5.40 -14.17
N ASP A 3 19.71 -5.99 -13.00
CA ASP A 3 18.89 -7.13 -12.64
C ASP A 3 17.43 -6.65 -12.67
N ASN A 4 16.59 -7.34 -13.44
CA ASN A 4 15.20 -6.96 -13.61
C ASN A 4 14.49 -7.19 -12.28
N LEU A 5 14.02 -6.12 -11.62
CA LEU A 5 13.37 -6.22 -10.30
C LEU A 5 12.20 -7.22 -10.29
N ALA A 6 11.54 -7.39 -11.44
CA ALA A 6 10.49 -8.38 -11.62
C ALA A 6 10.98 -9.83 -11.42
N ASP A 7 12.23 -10.13 -11.77
CA ASP A 7 12.78 -11.48 -11.62
C ASP A 7 12.89 -11.86 -10.14
N TYR A 8 13.29 -10.91 -9.28
CA TYR A 8 13.29 -11.11 -7.82
C TYR A 8 11.89 -11.38 -7.27
N LEU A 9 10.87 -10.65 -7.76
CA LEU A 9 9.48 -10.88 -7.36
C LEU A 9 8.99 -12.27 -7.79
N THR A 10 9.32 -12.71 -9.00
CA THR A 10 8.93 -14.06 -9.46
C THR A 10 9.64 -15.18 -8.71
N ALA A 11 10.84 -14.91 -8.20
CA ALA A 11 11.61 -15.84 -7.38
C ALA A 11 11.28 -15.73 -5.87
N ASP A 12 10.48 -14.73 -5.46
CA ASP A 12 10.27 -14.31 -4.07
C ASP A 12 11.59 -14.13 -3.29
N ASP A 13 12.63 -13.64 -3.97
CA ASP A 13 13.97 -13.45 -3.39
C ASP A 13 14.07 -12.09 -2.68
N ALA A 14 13.52 -12.05 -1.47
CA ALA A 14 13.59 -10.86 -0.62
C ALA A 14 15.02 -10.47 -0.24
N SER A 15 15.95 -11.43 -0.16
CA SER A 15 17.32 -11.17 0.30
C SER A 15 18.12 -10.37 -0.73
N SER A 16 18.06 -10.78 -1.99
CA SER A 16 18.67 -10.05 -3.11
C SER A 16 17.96 -8.72 -3.33
N LEU A 17 16.62 -8.69 -3.21
CA LEU A 17 15.86 -7.47 -3.34
C LEU A 17 16.26 -6.42 -2.29
N ARG A 18 16.45 -6.82 -1.02
CA ARG A 18 16.92 -5.90 0.04
C ARG A 18 18.30 -5.33 -0.28
N GLN A 19 19.21 -6.12 -0.83
CA GLN A 19 20.54 -5.61 -1.23
C GLN A 19 20.41 -4.52 -2.31
N VAL A 20 19.53 -4.72 -3.28
CA VAL A 20 19.27 -3.72 -4.33
C VAL A 20 18.57 -2.48 -3.75
N LEU A 21 17.63 -2.66 -2.81
CA LEU A 21 16.94 -1.58 -2.11
C LEU A 21 17.83 -0.81 -1.12
N THR A 22 19.05 -1.27 -0.83
CA THR A 22 20.03 -0.49 -0.05
C THR A 22 20.95 0.38 -0.90
N ASP A 23 20.94 0.21 -2.23
CA ASP A 23 21.75 1.01 -3.15
C ASP A 23 20.96 2.26 -3.57
N GLU A 24 21.25 3.41 -2.95
CA GLU A 24 20.59 4.70 -3.19
C GLU A 24 20.54 5.10 -4.67
N THR A 25 21.54 4.68 -5.46
CA THR A 25 21.63 5.04 -6.88
C THR A 25 20.65 4.26 -7.75
N ALA A 26 20.26 3.06 -7.32
CA ALA A 26 19.30 2.21 -8.04
C ALA A 26 17.84 2.63 -7.77
N ILE A 27 17.53 3.02 -6.53
CA ILE A 27 16.15 3.25 -6.06
C ILE A 27 15.55 4.53 -6.64
N ALA A 28 16.34 5.56 -6.94
CA ALA A 28 15.84 6.84 -7.47
C ALA A 28 15.07 6.72 -8.80
N SER A 29 15.23 5.60 -9.52
CA SER A 29 14.53 5.30 -10.77
C SER A 29 13.31 4.38 -10.60
N VAL A 30 13.13 3.79 -9.41
CA VAL A 30 12.15 2.73 -9.16
C VAL A 30 10.92 3.32 -8.49
N ASN A 31 9.75 3.07 -9.07
CA ASN A 31 8.48 3.37 -8.40
C ASN A 31 8.14 2.23 -7.43
N LEU A 32 8.40 2.46 -6.13
CA LEU A 32 8.19 1.46 -5.09
C LEU A 32 6.72 1.09 -4.89
N HIS A 33 5.78 2.02 -5.10
CA HIS A 33 4.34 1.70 -5.05
C HIS A 33 3.95 0.69 -6.13
N SER A 34 4.45 0.90 -7.36
CA SER A 34 4.23 -0.04 -8.47
C SER A 34 4.90 -1.39 -8.23
N LEU A 35 6.10 -1.40 -7.63
CA LEU A 35 6.81 -2.63 -7.29
C LEU A 35 6.09 -3.41 -6.18
N ALA A 36 5.63 -2.73 -5.13
CA ALA A 36 4.83 -3.33 -4.06
C ALA A 36 3.50 -3.88 -4.61
N TYR A 37 2.84 -3.16 -5.52
CA TYR A 37 1.65 -3.67 -6.21
C TYR A 37 1.92 -4.96 -7.00
N GLN A 38 3.05 -5.03 -7.72
CA GLN A 38 3.46 -6.24 -8.43
C GLN A 38 3.74 -7.40 -7.48
N ALA A 39 4.38 -7.13 -6.33
CA ALA A 39 4.60 -8.15 -5.30
C ALA A 39 3.26 -8.73 -4.81
N ILE A 40 2.25 -7.89 -4.57
CA ILE A 40 0.90 -8.33 -4.19
C ILE A 40 0.24 -9.12 -5.31
N SER A 41 0.30 -8.65 -6.55
CA SER A 41 -0.39 -9.31 -7.68
C SER A 41 0.17 -10.70 -8.00
N ILE A 42 1.46 -10.92 -7.72
CA ILE A 42 2.15 -12.20 -7.89
C ILE A 42 2.08 -13.07 -6.62
N GLY A 43 1.80 -12.48 -5.45
CA GLY A 43 1.79 -13.16 -4.15
C GLY A 43 3.19 -13.32 -3.52
N SER A 44 4.13 -12.45 -3.89
CA SER A 44 5.51 -12.43 -3.38
C SER A 44 5.58 -11.63 -2.08
N TYR A 45 5.15 -12.26 -0.98
CA TYR A 45 4.98 -11.58 0.30
C TYR A 45 6.32 -11.27 1.01
N GLN A 46 7.37 -12.07 0.78
CA GLN A 46 8.68 -11.77 1.38
C GLN A 46 9.30 -10.54 0.74
N CYS A 47 9.17 -10.42 -0.59
CA CYS A 47 9.57 -9.20 -1.29
C CYS A 47 8.68 -8.02 -0.94
N LEU A 48 7.37 -8.22 -0.76
CA LEU A 48 6.48 -7.16 -0.29
C LEU A 48 6.98 -6.62 1.05
N ASP A 49 7.18 -7.48 2.06
CA ASP A 49 7.73 -7.07 3.36
C ASP A 49 9.08 -6.36 3.20
N ALA A 50 9.95 -6.84 2.32
CA ALA A 50 11.21 -6.17 2.03
C ALA A 50 11.03 -4.76 1.45
N ILE A 51 10.02 -4.53 0.62
CA ILE A 51 9.74 -3.22 0.03
C ILE A 51 9.13 -2.28 1.06
N VAL A 52 8.17 -2.75 1.87
CA VAL A 52 7.46 -1.88 2.83
C VAL A 52 8.28 -1.61 4.08
N ASN A 53 9.17 -2.52 4.45
CA ASN A 53 9.97 -2.50 5.66
C ASN A 53 11.47 -2.46 5.34
N HIS A 54 11.86 -1.74 4.27
CA HIS A 54 13.28 -1.46 4.08
C HIS A 54 13.64 -0.30 5.00
N ASP A 55 14.43 -0.60 6.02
CA ASP A 55 15.13 0.42 6.77
C ASP A 55 16.04 1.18 5.79
N THR A 56 15.67 2.40 5.42
CA THR A 56 16.69 3.34 4.96
C THR A 56 17.61 3.52 6.16
N CYS A 57 18.81 2.94 6.08
CA CYS A 57 19.80 2.91 7.14
C CYS A 57 19.73 4.14 8.05
N GLU A 58 19.82 3.90 9.37
CA GLU A 58 20.05 4.88 10.44
C GLU A 58 21.39 5.63 10.25
N SER A 59 21.66 6.16 9.08
CA SER A 59 22.72 7.11 8.81
C SER A 59 22.26 8.42 9.43
N SER A 60 22.62 8.59 10.69
CA SER A 60 22.40 9.73 11.60
C SER A 60 23.00 11.07 11.11
N SER A 61 23.07 11.29 9.80
CA SER A 61 23.64 12.46 9.14
C SER A 61 22.98 12.82 7.80
N ILE A 62 21.93 12.10 7.37
CA ILE A 62 21.21 12.42 6.12
C ILE A 62 19.98 13.28 6.46
N ASP A 63 19.80 14.35 5.70
CA ASP A 63 18.63 15.23 5.77
C ASP A 63 17.35 14.38 5.72
N HIS A 64 16.56 14.39 6.80
CA HIS A 64 15.33 13.59 6.95
C HIS A 64 14.36 13.72 5.76
N HIS A 65 14.47 14.79 4.98
CA HIS A 65 13.63 15.06 3.82
C HIS A 65 13.85 14.12 2.62
N MET A 66 15.01 13.46 2.51
CA MET A 66 15.27 12.53 1.38
C MET A 66 14.84 11.09 1.70
N ILE A 67 14.77 10.73 2.99
CA ILE A 67 14.30 9.43 3.47
C ILE A 67 12.79 9.26 3.25
N ASP A 68 11.99 10.32 3.47
CA ASP A 68 10.54 10.31 3.23
C ASP A 68 10.18 10.06 1.74
N LEU A 69 11.08 10.32 0.79
CA LEU A 69 10.85 10.07 -0.64
C LEU A 69 11.09 8.62 -1.08
N LEU A 70 11.76 7.82 -0.25
CA LEU A 70 12.20 6.46 -0.57
C LEU A 70 11.33 5.39 0.09
N LEU A 71 10.40 5.74 0.95
CA LEU A 71 9.48 4.80 1.58
C LEU A 71 8.18 4.68 0.79
N VAL A 72 7.54 3.52 0.88
CA VAL A 72 6.16 3.37 0.41
C VAL A 72 5.25 4.14 1.36
N ASP A 73 4.86 5.35 0.97
CA ASP A 73 3.92 6.12 1.76
C ASP A 73 2.53 5.44 1.74
N ALA A 74 2.06 5.02 2.91
CA ALA A 74 0.78 4.36 3.07
C ALA A 74 -0.41 5.22 2.58
N TYR A 75 -0.25 6.54 2.56
CA TYR A 75 -1.31 7.50 2.27
C TYR A 75 -1.30 8.01 0.84
N THR A 76 -0.20 7.85 0.10
CA THR A 76 -0.09 8.37 -1.28
C THR A 76 -0.76 7.42 -2.27
N PRO A 77 -1.85 7.84 -2.93
CA PRO A 77 -2.48 7.04 -3.97
C PRO A 77 -1.62 7.04 -5.24
N PHE A 78 -1.66 5.92 -5.96
CA PHE A 78 -0.99 5.78 -7.25
C PHE A 78 -1.91 5.09 -8.25
N THR A 79 -1.65 5.33 -9.54
CA THR A 79 -2.51 4.81 -10.62
C THR A 79 -1.96 3.50 -11.15
N THR A 80 -2.74 2.42 -11.03
CA THR A 80 -2.45 1.13 -11.65
C THR A 80 -3.75 0.40 -12.01
N GLU A 81 -3.74 -0.33 -13.14
CA GLU A 81 -4.91 -1.07 -13.63
C GLU A 81 -6.22 -0.25 -13.60
N GLY A 82 -6.13 1.00 -14.08
CA GLY A 82 -7.28 1.92 -14.17
C GLY A 82 -7.85 2.44 -12.85
N SER A 83 -7.20 2.20 -11.71
CA SER A 83 -7.62 2.75 -10.41
C SER A 83 -6.51 3.60 -9.79
N HIS A 84 -6.88 4.73 -9.19
CA HIS A 84 -5.98 5.61 -8.45
C HIS A 84 -6.27 5.46 -6.95
N LEU A 85 -5.51 4.59 -6.28
CA LEU A 85 -5.79 4.18 -4.90
C LEU A 85 -4.48 4.04 -4.11
N PRO A 86 -4.53 4.12 -2.77
CA PRO A 86 -3.43 3.72 -1.90
C PRO A 86 -3.15 2.21 -2.01
N LEU A 87 -1.96 1.79 -1.58
CA LEU A 87 -1.53 0.39 -1.68
C LEU A 87 -2.46 -0.57 -0.92
N LEU A 88 -2.93 -0.19 0.27
CA LEU A 88 -3.86 -1.02 1.06
C LEU A 88 -5.20 -1.25 0.33
N HIS A 89 -5.75 -0.23 -0.32
CA HIS A 89 -6.97 -0.36 -1.15
C HIS A 89 -6.76 -1.27 -2.36
N HIS A 90 -5.58 -1.23 -2.99
CA HIS A 90 -5.24 -2.17 -4.06
C HIS A 90 -5.22 -3.62 -3.56
N ALA A 91 -4.64 -3.89 -2.38
CA ALA A 91 -4.66 -5.23 -1.77
C ALA A 91 -6.10 -5.71 -1.51
N ILE A 92 -6.97 -4.83 -1.00
CA ILE A 92 -8.40 -5.11 -0.78
C ILE A 92 -9.11 -5.41 -2.11
N ARG A 93 -8.86 -4.60 -3.15
CA ARG A 93 -9.48 -4.76 -4.48
C ARG A 93 -9.11 -6.11 -5.11
N LEU A 94 -7.85 -6.52 -4.96
CA LEU A 94 -7.34 -7.83 -5.38
C LEU A 94 -7.88 -8.99 -4.52
N GLY A 95 -8.39 -8.69 -3.32
CA GLY A 95 -8.90 -9.69 -2.39
C GLY A 95 -7.80 -10.48 -1.70
N ASP A 96 -6.59 -9.91 -1.59
CA ASP A 96 -5.44 -10.56 -0.98
C ASP A 96 -5.38 -10.31 0.52
N LEU A 97 -5.85 -11.28 1.30
CA LEU A 97 -5.84 -11.23 2.75
C LEU A 97 -4.42 -11.19 3.35
N HIS A 98 -3.46 -11.89 2.75
CA HIS A 98 -2.09 -11.96 3.28
C HIS A 98 -1.38 -10.62 3.10
N ALA A 99 -1.54 -10.01 1.92
CA ALA A 99 -1.05 -8.66 1.67
C ALA A 99 -1.67 -7.65 2.63
N CYS A 100 -3.01 -7.66 2.80
CA CYS A 100 -3.66 -6.77 3.75
C CYS A 100 -3.10 -6.93 5.18
N LYS A 101 -2.94 -8.17 5.64
CA LYS A 101 -2.38 -8.45 6.97
C LYS A 101 -0.95 -7.90 7.10
N LEU A 102 -0.08 -8.20 6.13
CA LEU A 102 1.31 -7.76 6.14
C LEU A 102 1.45 -6.23 6.13
N LEU A 103 0.62 -5.53 5.34
CA LEU A 103 0.60 -4.08 5.32
C LEU A 103 0.18 -3.49 6.68
N LEU A 104 -0.84 -4.06 7.32
CA LEU A 104 -1.28 -3.63 8.66
C LEU A 104 -0.19 -3.89 9.73
N GLU A 105 0.49 -5.04 9.67
CA GLU A 105 1.61 -5.37 10.55
C GLU A 105 2.79 -4.41 10.37
N ASN A 106 2.95 -3.85 9.17
CA ASN A 106 3.94 -2.81 8.84
C ASN A 106 3.41 -1.37 9.05
N GLY A 107 2.32 -1.19 9.82
CA GLY A 107 1.87 0.13 10.29
C GLY A 107 0.93 0.88 9.35
N PHE A 108 0.45 0.27 8.28
CA PHE A 108 -0.58 0.90 7.43
C PHE A 108 -1.87 1.03 8.23
N HIS A 109 -2.41 2.25 8.31
CA HIS A 109 -3.59 2.48 9.13
C HIS A 109 -4.88 2.02 8.41
N PRO A 110 -5.80 1.29 9.07
CA PRO A 110 -7.04 0.82 8.43
C PRO A 110 -8.01 1.96 8.06
N LEU A 111 -7.81 3.17 8.59
CA LEU A 111 -8.59 4.37 8.24
C LEU A 111 -7.96 5.25 7.15
N VAL A 112 -6.94 4.77 6.42
CA VAL A 112 -6.44 5.48 5.23
C VAL A 112 -7.62 5.71 4.26
N CYS A 113 -7.90 6.96 3.84
CA CYS A 113 -8.87 7.23 2.76
C CYS A 113 -8.25 6.88 1.41
N SER A 114 -9.09 6.42 0.47
CA SER A 114 -8.74 6.18 -0.94
C SER A 114 -8.15 7.41 -1.67
N GLY A 115 -8.21 8.61 -1.08
CA GLY A 115 -7.71 9.85 -1.67
C GLY A 115 -8.58 10.41 -2.79
N ALA A 116 -9.65 9.70 -3.21
CA ALA A 116 -10.51 10.10 -4.33
C ALA A 116 -11.19 11.46 -4.12
N CYS A 117 -11.34 11.91 -2.86
CA CYS A 117 -11.81 13.26 -2.54
C CYS A 117 -10.85 14.36 -2.98
N GLN A 118 -9.53 14.15 -2.96
CA GLN A 118 -8.55 15.18 -3.35
C GLN A 118 -8.51 15.38 -4.86
N THR A 119 -8.59 14.30 -5.64
CA THR A 119 -8.61 14.34 -7.11
C THR A 119 -9.90 15.00 -7.62
N SER A 120 -11.03 14.70 -6.99
CA SER A 120 -12.34 15.23 -7.38
C SER A 120 -12.60 16.67 -6.93
N MET A 121 -11.97 17.15 -5.85
CA MET A 121 -12.00 18.58 -5.48
C MET A 121 -11.29 19.49 -6.50
N GLN A 122 -10.35 18.96 -7.28
CA GLN A 122 -9.66 19.71 -8.34
C GLN A 122 -10.45 19.74 -9.65
N ASP A 123 -11.29 18.74 -9.89
CA ASP A 123 -12.16 18.68 -11.07
C ASP A 123 -13.54 19.29 -10.78
N LYS A 124 -13.67 20.58 -11.09
CA LYS A 124 -14.92 21.36 -10.93
C LYS A 124 -16.09 20.84 -11.76
N SER A 125 -15.89 19.85 -12.63
CA SER A 125 -16.94 19.24 -13.44
C SER A 125 -17.66 18.08 -12.75
N VAL A 126 -17.10 17.55 -11.65
CA VAL A 126 -17.69 16.44 -10.88
C VAL A 126 -18.66 17.00 -9.84
N GLY A 127 -19.93 16.58 -9.90
CA GLY A 127 -20.95 17.00 -8.94
C GLY A 127 -20.63 16.53 -7.52
N LEU A 128 -20.89 17.37 -6.51
CA LEU A 128 -20.58 17.13 -5.09
C LEU A 128 -21.13 15.78 -4.56
N ASP A 129 -22.17 15.25 -5.18
CA ASP A 129 -22.77 13.95 -4.82
C ASP A 129 -21.95 12.75 -5.31
N ALA A 130 -21.23 12.86 -6.43
CA ALA A 130 -20.30 11.82 -6.91
C ALA A 130 -18.99 11.79 -6.11
N ILE A 131 -18.58 12.94 -5.56
CA ILE A 131 -17.38 13.10 -4.71
C ILE A 131 -17.52 12.33 -3.37
N ARG A 132 -18.76 12.18 -2.89
CA ARG A 132 -19.06 11.57 -1.58
C ARG A 132 -19.11 10.04 -1.62
N GLU A 133 -19.26 9.44 -2.80
CA GLU A 133 -19.31 7.98 -2.94
C GLU A 133 -17.91 7.34 -3.02
N ASP A 134 -16.85 8.11 -3.34
CA ASP A 134 -15.53 7.55 -3.65
C ASP A 134 -14.44 7.73 -2.55
N CYS A 135 -14.57 8.62 -1.56
CA CYS A 135 -13.62 8.69 -0.42
C CYS A 135 -14.07 7.78 0.71
N GLU A 136 -13.89 6.50 0.49
CA GLU A 136 -14.01 5.48 1.53
C GLU A 136 -12.64 5.24 2.18
N ASP A 137 -12.63 5.12 3.50
CA ASP A 137 -11.49 4.52 4.19
C ASP A 137 -11.37 3.02 3.85
N ALA A 138 -10.23 2.40 4.16
CA ALA A 138 -9.99 1.02 3.80
C ALA A 138 -11.02 0.05 4.43
N VAL A 139 -11.58 0.35 5.62
CA VAL A 139 -12.64 -0.45 6.25
C VAL A 139 -13.92 -0.38 5.42
N HIS A 140 -14.40 0.82 5.10
CA HIS A 140 -15.60 1.03 4.29
C HIS A 140 -15.43 0.44 2.88
N TYR A 141 -14.26 0.64 2.27
CA TYR A 141 -13.93 0.09 0.96
C TYR A 141 -13.98 -1.45 0.95
N ALA A 142 -13.43 -2.10 1.98
CA ALA A 142 -13.50 -3.55 2.12
C ALA A 142 -14.94 -4.06 2.33
N LEU A 143 -15.75 -3.35 3.13
CA LEU A 143 -17.16 -3.70 3.34
C LEU A 143 -17.97 -3.59 2.05
N HIS A 144 -17.80 -2.52 1.28
CA HIS A 144 -18.46 -2.32 -0.01
C HIS A 144 -18.14 -3.49 -0.95
N TYR A 145 -16.87 -3.84 -1.11
CA TYR A 145 -16.45 -4.97 -1.95
C TYR A 145 -16.89 -6.35 -1.41
N ALA A 146 -17.03 -6.50 -0.09
CA ALA A 146 -17.55 -7.72 0.53
C ALA A 146 -19.03 -7.93 0.21
N CYS A 147 -19.85 -6.88 0.33
CA CYS A 147 -21.25 -6.89 -0.04
C CYS A 147 -21.47 -7.24 -1.53
N ALA A 148 -20.55 -6.81 -2.40
CA ALA A 148 -20.62 -7.10 -3.83
C ALA A 148 -20.19 -8.53 -4.23
N SER A 149 -19.37 -9.23 -3.42
CA SER A 149 -18.71 -10.47 -3.87
C SER A 149 -18.94 -11.71 -2.99
N ASN A 150 -19.61 -11.61 -1.85
CA ASN A 150 -19.92 -12.72 -0.91
C ASN A 150 -18.69 -13.55 -0.45
N ARG A 151 -17.46 -13.11 -0.76
CA ARG A 151 -16.18 -13.82 -0.51
C ARG A 151 -15.10 -12.95 0.14
N ARG A 152 -15.38 -11.68 0.46
CA ARG A 152 -14.39 -10.72 0.99
C ARG A 152 -14.71 -10.23 2.42
N ASN A 153 -15.57 -10.96 3.14
CA ASN A 153 -15.90 -10.66 4.53
C ASN A 153 -14.68 -10.72 5.47
N THR A 154 -13.69 -11.57 5.16
CA THR A 154 -12.54 -11.80 6.04
C THR A 154 -11.58 -10.59 6.07
N ILE A 155 -11.42 -9.89 4.96
CA ILE A 155 -10.60 -8.66 4.90
C ILE A 155 -11.30 -7.53 5.67
N ALA A 156 -12.62 -7.38 5.50
CA ALA A 156 -13.39 -6.39 6.25
C ALA A 156 -13.33 -6.65 7.77
N VAL A 157 -13.46 -7.92 8.18
CA VAL A 157 -13.32 -8.32 9.59
C VAL A 157 -11.90 -8.03 10.10
N LEU A 158 -10.86 -8.38 9.35
CA LEU A 158 -9.47 -8.09 9.71
C LEU A 158 -9.27 -6.59 9.98
N LEU A 159 -9.66 -5.74 9.04
CA LEU A 159 -9.51 -4.29 9.15
C LEU A 159 -10.29 -3.71 10.34
N GLN A 160 -11.51 -4.20 10.59
CA GLN A 160 -12.31 -3.82 11.77
C GLN A 160 -11.64 -4.24 13.08
N THR A 161 -11.10 -5.46 13.15
CA THR A 161 -10.42 -5.95 14.36
C THR A 161 -9.14 -5.17 14.66
N THR A 162 -8.31 -4.94 13.64
CA THR A 162 -7.08 -4.15 13.79
C THR A 162 -7.39 -2.71 14.20
N PHE A 163 -8.47 -2.12 13.68
CA PHE A 163 -8.95 -0.81 14.11
C PHE A 163 -9.40 -0.81 15.58
N CYS A 164 -10.16 -1.81 16.02
CA CYS A 164 -10.57 -1.89 17.43
C CYS A 164 -9.37 -2.03 18.37
N GLU A 165 -8.37 -2.84 18.01
CA GLU A 165 -7.15 -3.01 18.80
C GLU A 165 -6.37 -1.69 18.95
N SER A 166 -6.21 -0.93 17.86
CA SER A 166 -5.49 0.35 17.91
C SER A 166 -6.20 1.42 18.74
N VAL A 167 -7.53 1.37 18.86
CA VAL A 167 -8.31 2.27 19.74
C VAL A 167 -8.24 1.84 21.21
N THR A 168 -8.15 0.53 21.50
CA THR A 168 -8.12 0.03 22.89
C THR A 168 -6.83 0.31 23.67
N PHE A 169 -5.73 0.67 22.99
CA PHE A 169 -4.47 1.03 23.65
C PHE A 169 -4.39 2.49 24.14
N VAL A 170 -5.47 3.28 24.04
CA VAL A 170 -5.53 4.69 24.43
C VAL A 170 -6.31 4.92 25.75
N CYS A 171 -6.47 3.90 26.60
CA CYS A 171 -7.15 4.02 27.90
C CYS A 171 -6.25 3.67 29.08
#